data_AF-A0A535ISL6-F1
#
_entry.id   AF-A0A535ISL6-F1
#
_cell.length_a   1.000
_cell.length_b   1.000
_cell.length_c   1.000
_cell.angle_alpha   90.00
_cell.angle_beta   90.00
_cell.angle_gamma   90.00
#
_symmetry.space_group_name_H-M   'P 1'
#
loop_
_entity.id
_entity.type
_entity.pdbx_description
1 polymer ?
#
loop_
_entity_poly.entity_id
_entity_poly.type
_entity_poly.pdbx_seq_one_letter_code
_entity_poly.pdbx_strand_id
1 'polypeptide(L)'
;YQEKIIDIALSGEDEIRYAEQRRIYSSFLRRRRIVIRSPEDFQQKLIFLSARDPEARTAMLAWREARQIAMNAPAKYSEIERLLHKHAADQVLLFSEYNPVVDEISRRFCLPSITYKTPTEERRTILDRFRTGQYTKLVTGRVLNEGVDVPDCRVAIIVSGNSTKREYIQRLGRILRPKEGEALLYELVTTGTTEEEMAKRRKE
;
A
#
# COMPACT_ATOMS: atom_id res chain seq x y z
N TYR A 1 0.68 -11.96 -16.83
CA TYR A 1 1.71 -11.18 -16.14
C TYR A 1 2.41 -12.09 -15.16
N GLN A 2 3.67 -11.83 -14.85
CA GLN A 2 4.40 -12.51 -13.79
C GLN A 2 4.34 -11.69 -12.51
N GLU A 3 3.92 -12.33 -11.42
CA GLU A 3 3.88 -11.73 -10.08
C GLU A 3 5.19 -12.00 -9.33
N LYS A 4 5.74 -10.96 -8.70
CA LYS A 4 6.98 -11.00 -7.91
C LYS A 4 6.76 -10.32 -6.58
N ILE A 5 6.86 -11.09 -5.50
CA ILE A 5 6.87 -10.53 -4.15
C ILE A 5 8.31 -10.16 -3.81
N ILE A 6 8.49 -8.95 -3.32
CA ILE A 6 9.77 -8.45 -2.83
C ILE A 6 9.63 -8.21 -1.33
N ASP A 7 10.41 -8.98 -0.59
CA ASP A 7 10.50 -8.88 0.85
C ASP A 7 11.32 -7.66 1.25
N ILE A 8 10.75 -6.82 2.11
CA ILE A 8 11.33 -5.58 2.59
C ILE A 8 11.62 -5.72 4.08
N ALA A 9 12.90 -5.70 4.44
CA ALA A 9 13.32 -5.70 5.83
C ALA A 9 13.09 -4.31 6.47
N LEU A 10 12.67 -4.31 7.74
CA LEU A 10 12.73 -3.12 8.58
C LEU A 10 14.19 -2.84 8.98
N SER A 11 14.49 -1.58 9.28
CA SER A 11 15.73 -1.25 9.96
C SER A 11 15.72 -1.84 11.38
N GLY A 12 16.88 -2.11 11.98
CA GLY A 12 16.92 -2.67 13.35
C GLY A 12 16.21 -1.79 14.38
N GLU A 13 16.29 -0.46 14.22
CA GLU A 13 15.55 0.49 15.06
C GLU A 13 14.03 0.41 14.83
N ASP A 14 13.60 0.38 13.56
CA ASP A 14 12.18 0.25 13.21
C ASP A 14 11.60 -1.10 13.63
N GLU A 15 12.38 -2.17 13.57
CA GLU A 15 11.97 -3.50 14.01
C GLU A 15 11.70 -3.52 15.52
N ILE A 16 12.62 -2.96 16.33
CA ILE A 16 12.43 -2.82 17.77
C ILE A 16 11.20 -1.96 18.08
N ARG A 17 11.08 -0.81 17.42
CA ARG A 17 9.95 0.11 17.62
C ARG A 17 8.63 -0.54 17.20
N TYR A 18 8.60 -1.22 16.06
CA TYR A 18 7.42 -1.97 15.59
C TYR A 18 7.01 -3.05 16.59
N ALA A 19 7.97 -3.86 17.05
CA ALA A 19 7.74 -4.92 18.02
C ALA A 19 7.17 -4.37 19.34
N GLU A 20 7.71 -3.24 19.82
CA GLU A 20 7.19 -2.57 21.01
C GLU A 20 5.73 -2.11 20.83
N GLN A 21 5.43 -1.40 19.74
CA GLN A 21 4.08 -0.92 19.47
C GLN A 21 3.08 -2.08 19.29
N ARG A 22 3.50 -3.16 18.63
CA ARG A 22 2.70 -4.40 18.52
C ARG A 22 2.49 -5.07 19.86
N ARG A 23 3.48 -5.06 20.76
CA ARG A 23 3.36 -5.60 22.12
C ARG A 23 2.37 -4.78 22.95
N ILE A 24 2.40 -3.46 22.89
CA ILE A 24 1.44 -2.58 23.57
C ILE A 24 0.02 -2.94 23.13
N TYR A 25 -0.23 -2.95 21.81
CA TYR A 25 -1.52 -3.28 21.23
C TYR A 25 -2.02 -4.69 21.58
N SER A 26 -1.20 -5.72 21.31
CA SER A 26 -1.57 -7.12 21.54
C SER A 26 -1.79 -7.44 23.01
N SER A 27 -0.98 -6.85 23.91
CA SER A 27 -1.14 -7.03 25.35
C SER A 27 -2.46 -6.44 25.86
N PHE A 28 -2.88 -5.28 25.33
CA PHE A 28 -4.17 -4.67 25.65
C PHE A 28 -5.33 -5.58 25.23
N LEU A 29 -5.34 -6.06 23.98
CA LEU A 29 -6.38 -6.97 23.49
C LEU A 29 -6.47 -8.23 24.35
N ARG A 30 -5.32 -8.83 24.68
CA ARG A 30 -5.26 -10.04 25.53
C ARG A 30 -5.80 -9.78 26.93
N ARG A 31 -5.37 -8.69 27.59
CA ARG A 31 -5.82 -8.35 28.95
C ARG A 31 -7.32 -8.08 29.00
N ARG A 32 -7.85 -7.36 28.02
CA ARG A 32 -9.29 -7.04 27.91
C ARG A 32 -10.12 -8.14 27.23
N ARG A 33 -9.50 -9.27 26.84
CA ARG A 33 -10.13 -10.40 26.14
C ARG A 33 -10.88 -9.98 24.86
N ILE A 34 -10.37 -8.97 24.17
CA ILE A 34 -10.97 -8.46 22.94
C ILE A 34 -10.47 -9.30 21.77
N VAL A 35 -11.42 -9.87 21.02
CA VAL A 35 -11.16 -10.60 19.77
C VAL A 35 -11.75 -9.80 18.61
N ILE A 36 -10.91 -9.54 17.61
CA ILE A 36 -11.25 -8.78 16.41
C ILE A 36 -11.27 -9.73 15.22
N ARG A 37 -12.46 -10.02 14.70
CA ARG A 37 -12.65 -10.93 13.55
C ARG A 37 -13.04 -10.18 12.29
N SER A 38 -13.54 -8.95 12.42
CA SER A 38 -14.04 -8.15 11.32
C SER A 38 -13.66 -6.66 11.48
N PRO A 39 -13.76 -5.86 10.41
CA PRO A 39 -13.65 -4.40 10.52
C PRO A 39 -14.68 -3.79 11.48
N GLU A 40 -15.89 -4.35 11.53
CA GLU A 40 -16.95 -3.94 12.46
C GLU A 40 -16.53 -4.17 13.93
N ASP A 41 -15.95 -5.34 14.22
CA ASP A 41 -15.39 -5.63 15.56
C ASP A 41 -14.34 -4.60 15.97
N PHE A 42 -13.46 -4.21 15.03
CA PHE A 42 -12.42 -3.22 15.30
C PHE A 42 -13.04 -1.86 15.64
N GLN A 43 -14.09 -1.44 14.92
CA GLN A 43 -14.81 -0.21 15.21
C GLN A 43 -15.51 -0.26 16.58
N GLN A 44 -16.36 -1.25 16.79
CA GLN A 44 -17.21 -1.32 17.98
C GLN A 44 -16.43 -1.61 19.26
N LYS A 45 -15.45 -2.52 19.20
CA LYS A 45 -14.75 -3.00 20.40
C LYS A 45 -13.50 -2.17 20.73
N LEU A 46 -12.96 -1.44 19.76
CA LEU A 46 -11.68 -0.73 19.93
C LEU A 46 -11.79 0.77 19.69
N ILE A 47 -12.28 1.19 18.51
CA ILE A 47 -12.38 2.63 18.20
C ILE A 47 -13.34 3.31 19.19
N PHE A 48 -14.55 2.76 19.39
CA PHE A 48 -15.52 3.37 20.31
C PHE A 48 -15.01 3.38 21.76
N LEU A 49 -14.35 2.31 22.17
CA LEU A 49 -13.75 2.22 23.51
C LEU A 49 -12.65 3.27 23.71
N SER A 50 -11.80 3.51 22.70
CA SER A 50 -10.70 4.48 22.75
C SER A 50 -11.13 5.93 22.96
N ALA A 51 -12.41 6.25 22.73
CA ALA A 51 -12.95 7.57 23.01
C ALA A 51 -13.11 7.84 24.52
N ARG A 52 -13.21 6.79 25.35
CA ARG A 52 -13.54 6.89 26.79
C ARG A 52 -12.53 6.18 27.69
N ASP A 53 -11.76 5.23 27.17
CA ASP A 53 -10.76 4.47 27.91
C ASP A 53 -9.33 4.88 27.47
N PRO A 54 -8.52 5.50 28.36
CA PRO A 54 -7.15 5.90 28.05
C PRO A 54 -6.20 4.75 27.65
N GLU A 55 -6.39 3.56 28.22
CA GLU A 55 -5.59 2.39 27.84
C GLU A 55 -5.95 1.91 26.43
N ALA A 56 -7.24 1.91 26.10
CA ALA A 56 -7.71 1.60 24.74
C ALA A 56 -7.19 2.63 23.73
N ARG A 57 -7.14 3.91 24.11
CA ARG A 57 -6.54 4.96 23.29
C ARG A 57 -5.06 4.74 23.07
N THR A 58 -4.31 4.37 24.11
CA THR A 58 -2.89 4.03 24.01
C THR A 58 -2.67 2.85 23.07
N ALA A 59 -3.49 1.80 23.18
CA ALA A 59 -3.43 0.65 22.28
C ALA A 59 -3.75 1.03 20.82
N MET A 60 -4.74 1.90 20.60
CA MET A 60 -5.09 2.39 19.25
C MET A 60 -3.98 3.22 18.62
N LEU A 61 -3.31 4.08 19.40
CA LEU A 61 -2.16 4.85 18.93
C LEU A 61 -0.99 3.93 18.59
N ALA A 62 -0.71 2.94 19.44
CA ALA A 62 0.33 1.95 19.17
C ALA A 62 0.03 1.11 17.92
N TRP A 63 -1.23 0.71 17.71
CA TRP A 63 -1.65 0.05 16.48
C TRP A 63 -1.40 0.92 15.25
N ARG A 64 -1.76 2.20 15.31
CA ARG A 64 -1.56 3.15 14.22
C ARG A 64 -0.07 3.34 13.92
N GLU A 65 0.76 3.51 14.95
CA GLU A 65 2.21 3.69 14.82
C GLU A 65 2.86 2.46 14.19
N ALA A 66 2.58 1.25 14.71
CA ALA A 66 3.06 0.01 14.13
C ALA A 66 2.69 -0.10 12.65
N ARG A 67 1.46 0.28 12.29
CA ARG A 67 1.01 0.29 10.90
C ARG A 67 1.82 1.29 10.06
N GLN A 68 2.09 2.49 10.58
CA GLN A 68 2.88 3.51 9.87
C GLN A 68 4.33 3.05 9.64
N ILE A 69 4.97 2.42 10.63
CA ILE A 69 6.33 1.88 10.51
C ILE A 69 6.39 0.83 9.40
N ALA A 70 5.48 -0.14 9.40
CA ALA A 70 5.45 -1.19 8.38
C ALA A 70 5.25 -0.62 6.96
N MET A 71 4.32 0.33 6.80
CA MET A 71 3.93 0.85 5.48
C MET A 71 4.93 1.86 4.90
N ASN A 72 5.66 2.59 5.74
CA ASN A 72 6.62 3.63 5.34
C ASN A 72 8.07 3.20 5.56
N ALA A 73 8.33 1.88 5.65
CA ALA A 73 9.68 1.36 5.82
C ALA A 73 10.63 1.99 4.78
N PRO A 74 11.73 2.65 5.18
CA PRO A 74 12.61 3.38 4.26
C PRO A 74 13.10 2.52 3.07
N ALA A 75 13.35 1.23 3.32
CA ALA A 75 13.76 0.26 2.33
C ALA A 75 12.73 0.07 1.19
N LYS A 76 11.42 0.32 1.42
CA LYS A 76 10.42 0.30 0.33
C LYS A 76 10.73 1.37 -0.71
N TYR A 77 11.13 2.57 -0.29
CA TYR A 77 11.41 3.65 -1.22
C TYR A 77 12.70 3.39 -2.01
N SER A 78 13.72 2.83 -1.37
CA SER A 78 14.93 2.37 -2.07
C SER A 78 14.60 1.30 -3.12
N GLU A 79 13.69 0.38 -2.80
CA GLU A 79 13.28 -0.66 -3.74
C GLU A 79 12.41 -0.11 -4.87
N ILE A 80 11.50 0.84 -4.58
CA ILE A 80 10.76 1.58 -5.62
C ILE A 80 11.74 2.27 -6.57
N GLU A 81 12.73 2.98 -6.04
CA GLU A 81 13.75 3.66 -6.85
C GLU A 81 14.50 2.68 -7.75
N ARG A 82 14.91 1.52 -7.21
CA ARG A 82 15.57 0.46 -7.97
C ARG A 82 14.67 -0.08 -9.09
N LEU A 83 13.40 -0.33 -8.81
CA LEU A 83 12.43 -0.81 -9.80
C LEU A 83 12.15 0.25 -10.87
N LEU A 84 12.03 1.52 -10.51
CA LEU A 84 11.84 2.63 -11.44
C LEU A 84 13.03 2.77 -12.40
N HIS A 85 14.27 2.65 -11.90
CA HIS A 85 15.46 2.63 -12.74
C HIS A 85 15.50 1.41 -13.67
N LYS A 86 15.22 0.21 -13.14
CA LYS A 86 15.15 -1.02 -13.92
C LYS A 86 14.12 -0.93 -15.06
N HIS A 87 13.03 -0.21 -14.82
CA HIS A 87 11.91 -0.04 -15.73
C HIS A 87 11.85 1.37 -16.33
N ALA A 88 13.02 1.99 -16.55
CA ALA A 88 13.11 3.36 -17.07
C ALA A 88 12.38 3.54 -18.42
N ALA A 89 12.44 2.55 -19.31
CA ALA A 89 11.77 2.55 -20.61
C ALA A 89 10.29 2.12 -20.57
N ASP A 90 9.82 1.57 -19.44
CA ASP A 90 8.47 1.04 -19.33
C ASP A 90 7.48 2.08 -18.79
N GLN A 91 6.19 1.87 -19.13
CA GLN A 91 5.08 2.50 -18.42
C GLN A 91 4.83 1.75 -17.10
N VAL A 92 5.01 2.46 -15.98
CA VAL A 92 4.93 1.91 -14.62
C VAL A 92 3.78 2.55 -13.85
N LEU A 93 2.89 1.73 -13.30
CA LEU A 93 1.82 2.15 -12.40
C LEU A 93 2.13 1.74 -10.97
N LEU A 94 2.30 2.71 -10.08
CA LEU A 94 2.51 2.47 -8.65
C LEU A 94 1.18 2.63 -7.92
N PHE A 95 0.84 1.66 -7.09
CA PHE A 95 -0.40 1.66 -6.34
C PHE A 95 -0.14 1.53 -4.83
N SER A 96 -0.88 2.31 -4.05
CA SER A 96 -0.95 2.16 -2.60
C SER A 96 -2.35 2.48 -2.10
N GLU A 97 -2.84 1.73 -1.11
CA GLU A 97 -4.11 2.07 -0.47
C GLU A 97 -4.02 3.28 0.46
N TYR A 98 -2.81 3.72 0.77
CA TYR A 98 -2.53 4.80 1.70
C TYR A 98 -2.17 6.05 0.92
N ASN A 99 -3.07 7.02 0.89
CA ASN A 99 -2.80 8.31 0.26
C ASN A 99 -1.53 9.00 0.77
N PRO A 100 -1.16 8.95 2.08
CA PRO A 100 0.12 9.49 2.53
C PRO A 100 1.34 8.84 1.85
N VAL A 101 1.28 7.54 1.53
CA VAL A 101 2.34 6.85 0.78
C VAL A 101 2.35 7.33 -0.68
N VAL A 102 1.18 7.51 -1.29
CA VAL A 102 1.06 8.07 -2.65
C VAL A 102 1.67 9.46 -2.72
N ASP A 103 1.30 10.33 -1.77
CA ASP A 103 1.81 11.70 -1.66
C ASP A 103 3.33 11.70 -1.44
N GLU A 104 3.85 10.78 -0.61
CA GLU A 104 5.28 10.63 -0.36
C GLU A 104 6.05 10.22 -1.61
N ILE A 105 5.59 9.19 -2.34
CA ILE A 105 6.22 8.72 -3.58
C ILE A 105 6.19 9.82 -4.64
N SER A 106 5.03 10.47 -4.79
CA SER A 106 4.84 11.60 -5.70
C SER A 106 5.88 12.71 -5.45
N ARG A 107 6.00 13.14 -4.19
CA ARG A 107 6.95 14.18 -3.76
C ARG A 107 8.41 13.73 -3.88
N ARG A 108 8.73 12.50 -3.49
CA ARG A 108 10.11 11.97 -3.46
C ARG A 108 10.68 11.73 -4.85
N PHE A 109 9.87 11.24 -5.77
CA PHE A 109 10.30 10.85 -7.12
C PHE A 109 9.78 11.79 -8.21
N CYS A 110 9.13 12.90 -7.83
CA CYS A 110 8.55 13.90 -8.73
C CYS A 110 7.60 13.28 -9.78
N LEU A 111 6.75 12.35 -9.34
CA LEU A 111 5.82 11.61 -10.20
C LEU A 111 4.42 12.20 -10.14
N PRO A 112 3.65 12.23 -11.25
CA PRO A 112 2.24 12.57 -11.18
C PRO A 112 1.51 11.57 -10.30
N SER A 113 0.55 12.07 -9.51
CA SER A 113 -0.23 11.25 -8.59
C SER A 113 -1.73 11.51 -8.68
N ILE A 114 -2.53 10.45 -8.62
CA ILE A 114 -3.99 10.55 -8.57
C ILE A 114 -4.49 10.00 -7.23
N THR A 115 -5.13 10.86 -6.45
CA THR A 115 -5.82 10.50 -5.20
C THR A 115 -7.30 10.92 -5.28
N TYR A 116 -8.05 10.66 -4.21
CA TYR A 116 -9.43 11.15 -4.09
C TYR A 116 -9.53 12.69 -4.10
N LYS A 117 -8.43 13.40 -3.81
CA LYS A 117 -8.37 14.86 -3.83
C LYS A 117 -8.13 15.43 -5.22
N THR A 118 -7.67 14.62 -6.19
CA THR A 118 -7.37 15.07 -7.55
C THR A 118 -8.67 15.39 -8.30
N PRO A 119 -8.89 16.64 -8.73
CA PRO A 119 -10.04 17.07 -9.51
C PRO A 119 -10.23 16.24 -10.78
N THR A 120 -11.47 16.17 -11.28
CA THR A 120 -11.82 15.35 -12.45
C THR A 120 -11.03 15.72 -13.70
N GLU A 121 -10.91 17.01 -14.02
CA GLU A 121 -10.18 17.48 -15.21
C GLU A 121 -8.67 17.20 -15.12
N GLU A 122 -8.08 17.42 -13.94
CA GLU A 122 -6.67 17.10 -13.69
C GLU A 122 -6.42 15.61 -13.83
N ARG A 123 -7.29 14.78 -13.23
CA ARG A 123 -7.23 13.31 -13.33
C ARG A 123 -7.30 12.86 -14.78
N ARG A 124 -8.25 13.38 -15.57
CA ARG A 124 -8.38 13.06 -16.99
C ARG A 124 -7.10 13.41 -17.76
N THR A 125 -6.53 14.58 -17.49
CA THR A 125 -5.29 15.04 -18.11
C THR A 125 -4.11 14.12 -17.76
N ILE A 126 -3.95 13.75 -16.49
CA ILE A 126 -2.87 12.84 -16.05
C ILE A 126 -3.02 11.46 -16.71
N LEU A 127 -4.22 10.90 -16.74
CA LEU A 127 -4.48 9.59 -17.35
C LEU A 127 -4.23 9.62 -18.87
N ASP A 128 -4.61 10.69 -19.55
CA ASP A 128 -4.37 10.83 -20.99
C ASP A 128 -2.87 10.96 -21.32
N ARG A 129 -2.14 11.77 -20.55
CA ARG A 129 -0.67 11.87 -20.67
C ARG A 129 0.02 10.55 -20.34
N PHE A 130 -0.50 9.78 -19.37
CA PHE A 130 0.00 8.45 -19.10
C PHE A 130 -0.30 7.49 -20.26
N ARG A 131 -1.53 7.50 -20.81
CA ARG A 131 -1.94 6.67 -21.95
C ARG A 131 -1.08 6.88 -23.20
N THR A 132 -0.79 8.14 -23.51
CA THR A 132 0.04 8.54 -24.66
C THR A 132 1.54 8.32 -24.44
N GLY A 133 1.96 7.98 -23.22
CA GLY A 133 3.37 7.76 -22.87
C GLY A 133 4.14 9.05 -22.55
N GLN A 134 3.50 10.22 -22.58
CA GLN A 134 4.11 11.47 -22.11
C GLN A 134 4.51 11.36 -20.63
N TYR A 135 3.66 10.75 -19.82
CA TYR A 135 4.03 10.24 -18.50
C TYR A 135 4.26 8.75 -18.59
N THR A 136 5.46 8.31 -18.23
CA THR A 136 5.80 6.89 -18.20
C THR A 136 5.68 6.30 -16.79
N LYS A 137 5.43 7.12 -15.77
CA LYS A 137 5.28 6.69 -14.38
C LYS A 137 4.11 7.42 -13.76
N LEU A 138 3.26 6.70 -13.04
CA LEU A 138 2.07 7.23 -12.39
C LEU A 138 1.88 6.57 -11.03
N VAL A 139 1.64 7.37 -9.99
CA VAL A 139 1.30 6.87 -8.65
C VAL A 139 -0.18 7.07 -8.40
N THR A 140 -0.86 6.09 -7.82
CA THR A 140 -2.30 6.22 -7.56
C THR A 140 -2.76 5.53 -6.28
N GLY A 141 -3.78 6.15 -5.67
CA GLY A 141 -4.54 5.57 -4.57
C GLY A 141 -5.71 4.69 -5.05
N ARG A 142 -6.63 4.37 -4.12
CA ARG A 142 -7.88 3.60 -4.40
C ARG A 142 -8.86 4.24 -5.39
N VAL A 143 -8.56 5.42 -5.91
CA VAL A 143 -9.49 6.22 -6.71
C VAL A 143 -9.73 5.66 -8.12
N LEU A 144 -8.88 4.75 -8.59
CA LEU A 144 -9.06 4.06 -9.87
C LEU A 144 -9.90 2.78 -9.76
N ASN A 145 -10.60 2.60 -8.64
CA ASN A 145 -11.32 1.35 -8.36
C ASN A 145 -12.73 1.31 -8.97
N GLU A 146 -13.38 2.40 -9.38
CA GLU A 146 -14.75 2.35 -9.92
C GLU A 146 -14.95 3.37 -11.04
N GLY A 147 -15.40 2.92 -12.22
CA GLY A 147 -15.82 3.79 -13.33
C GLY A 147 -14.73 4.55 -14.10
N VAL A 148 -13.44 4.34 -13.80
CA VAL A 148 -12.32 5.00 -14.47
C VAL A 148 -11.53 3.99 -15.32
N ASP A 149 -11.38 4.29 -16.61
CA ASP A 149 -10.51 3.54 -17.53
C ASP A 149 -9.05 3.85 -17.20
N VAL A 150 -8.35 2.87 -16.60
CA VAL A 150 -6.93 2.99 -16.29
C VAL A 150 -6.13 2.57 -17.52
N PRO A 151 -5.23 3.42 -18.04
CA PRO A 151 -4.45 3.09 -19.22
C PRO A 151 -3.57 1.86 -18.99
N ASP A 152 -3.40 1.08 -20.06
CA ASP A 152 -2.57 -0.10 -20.05
C ASP A 152 -1.12 0.23 -19.65
N CYS A 153 -0.51 -0.62 -18.84
CA CYS A 153 0.90 -0.50 -18.45
C CYS A 153 1.61 -1.85 -18.52
N ARG A 154 2.94 -1.82 -18.63
CA ARG A 154 3.74 -3.06 -18.65
C ARG A 154 4.09 -3.52 -17.25
N VAL A 155 4.25 -2.58 -16.32
CA VAL A 155 4.72 -2.85 -14.95
C VAL A 155 3.77 -2.20 -13.95
N ALA A 156 3.35 -2.97 -12.95
CA ALA A 156 2.63 -2.46 -11.78
C ALA A 156 3.43 -2.75 -10.50
N ILE A 157 3.43 -1.79 -9.57
CA ILE A 157 4.09 -1.91 -8.27
C ILE A 157 3.07 -1.64 -7.17
N ILE A 158 2.74 -2.65 -6.38
CA ILE A 158 1.90 -2.55 -5.18
C ILE A 158 2.82 -2.28 -4.00
N VAL A 159 2.73 -1.07 -3.42
CA VAL A 159 3.66 -0.62 -2.37
C VAL A 159 3.22 -1.03 -0.97
N SER A 160 1.93 -0.92 -0.67
CA SER A 160 1.37 -1.20 0.67
C SER A 160 -0.07 -1.68 0.55
N GLY A 161 -0.29 -2.97 0.81
CA GLY A 161 -1.52 -3.70 0.43
C GLY A 161 -2.34 -4.22 1.62
N ASN A 162 -2.32 -3.52 2.76
CA ASN A 162 -2.91 -3.92 4.04
C ASN A 162 -4.44 -4.22 4.02
N SER A 163 -5.11 -4.18 2.87
CA SER A 163 -6.48 -4.69 2.67
C SER A 163 -6.88 -4.87 1.20
N THR A 164 -5.90 -4.90 0.29
CA THR A 164 -6.19 -5.00 -1.14
C THR A 164 -6.77 -6.37 -1.43
N LYS A 165 -8.09 -6.42 -1.66
CA LYS A 165 -8.82 -7.65 -2.02
C LYS A 165 -8.14 -8.28 -3.22
N ARG A 166 -8.07 -9.62 -3.25
CA ARG A 166 -7.53 -10.39 -4.39
C ARG A 166 -8.17 -9.97 -5.72
N GLU A 167 -9.46 -9.64 -5.69
CA GLU A 167 -10.21 -9.05 -6.80
C GLU A 167 -9.56 -7.79 -7.37
N TYR A 168 -9.02 -6.90 -6.53
CA TYR A 168 -8.38 -5.66 -6.98
C TYR A 168 -7.03 -5.92 -7.65
N ILE A 169 -6.20 -6.82 -7.10
CA ILE A 169 -4.95 -7.24 -7.75
C ILE A 169 -5.26 -7.85 -9.12
N GLN A 170 -6.30 -8.67 -9.21
CA GLN A 170 -6.75 -9.20 -10.49
C GLN A 170 -7.22 -8.11 -11.46
N ARG A 171 -7.88 -7.06 -10.97
CA ARG A 171 -8.26 -5.89 -11.79
C ARG A 171 -7.05 -5.10 -12.27
N LEU A 172 -6.05 -4.85 -11.41
CA LEU A 172 -4.74 -4.31 -11.83
C LEU A 172 -4.08 -5.21 -12.87
N GLY A 173 -4.17 -6.52 -12.68
CA GLY A 173 -3.69 -7.52 -13.64
C GLY A 173 -4.35 -7.43 -15.02
N ARG A 174 -5.56 -6.89 -15.14
CA ARG A 174 -6.23 -6.65 -16.44
C ARG A 174 -5.70 -5.40 -17.15
N ILE A 175 -5.15 -4.45 -16.39
CA ILE A 175 -4.51 -3.24 -16.90
C ILE A 175 -3.07 -3.53 -17.37
N LEU A 176 -2.49 -4.64 -16.89
CA LEU A 176 -1.19 -5.10 -17.33
C LEU A 176 -1.25 -5.68 -18.74
N ARG A 177 -0.56 -5.04 -19.69
CA ARG A 177 -0.43 -5.54 -21.07
C ARG A 177 1.03 -5.77 -21.45
N PRO A 178 1.34 -6.92 -22.06
CA PRO A 178 2.63 -7.11 -22.70
C PRO A 178 2.68 -6.22 -23.95
N LYS A 179 3.60 -5.26 -24.00
CA LYS A 179 3.95 -4.55 -25.24
C LYS A 179 5.21 -5.18 -25.85
N GLU A 180 6.28 -5.18 -25.07
CA GLU A 180 7.52 -5.91 -25.35
C GLU A 180 7.88 -6.73 -24.12
N GLY A 181 7.98 -8.06 -24.25
CA GLY A 181 8.21 -8.97 -23.12
C GLY A 181 7.02 -9.15 -22.18
N GLU A 182 7.26 -9.80 -21.04
CA GLU A 182 6.22 -10.16 -20.07
C GLU A 182 5.79 -8.95 -19.21
N ALA A 183 4.49 -8.82 -18.97
CA ALA A 183 3.96 -7.82 -18.03
C ALA A 183 4.26 -8.24 -16.58
N LEU A 184 4.66 -7.30 -15.73
CA LEU A 184 5.19 -7.57 -14.39
C LEU A 184 4.33 -6.91 -13.32
N LEU A 185 4.03 -7.67 -12.26
CA LEU A 185 3.43 -7.16 -11.04
C LEU A 185 4.41 -7.37 -9.89
N TYR A 186 4.90 -6.28 -9.30
CA TYR A 186 5.70 -6.32 -8.09
C TYR A 186 4.81 -6.02 -6.88
N GLU A 187 4.93 -6.82 -5.83
CA GLU A 187 4.32 -6.53 -4.53
C GLU A 187 5.42 -6.37 -3.47
N LEU A 188 5.49 -5.19 -2.84
CA LEU A 188 6.47 -4.88 -1.80
C LEU A 188 5.85 -5.20 -0.43
N VAL A 189 6.44 -6.17 0.28
CA VAL A 189 5.90 -6.69 1.55
C VAL A 189 6.93 -6.50 2.65
N THR A 190 6.58 -5.73 3.69
CA THR A 190 7.46 -5.60 4.85
C THR A 190 7.43 -6.86 5.71
N THR A 191 8.54 -7.58 5.78
CA THR A 191 8.69 -8.84 6.51
C THR A 191 8.63 -8.63 8.02
N GLY A 192 8.15 -9.62 8.77
CA GLY A 192 8.01 -9.53 10.22
C GLY A 192 6.87 -8.60 10.68
N THR A 193 6.01 -8.16 9.74
CA THR A 193 4.90 -7.26 10.04
C THR A 193 3.55 -7.84 9.62
N THR A 194 2.48 -7.15 9.98
CA THR A 194 1.12 -7.46 9.52
C THR A 194 0.98 -7.50 8.01
N GLU A 195 1.84 -6.81 7.23
CA GLU A 195 1.80 -6.90 5.77
C GLU A 195 2.15 -8.31 5.28
N GLU A 196 3.13 -8.97 5.91
CA GLU A 196 3.52 -10.35 5.59
C GLU A 196 2.39 -11.35 5.90
N GLU A 197 1.77 -11.23 7.08
CA GLU A 197 0.61 -12.06 7.47
C GLU A 197 -0.53 -11.94 6.45
N MET A 198 -0.78 -10.71 5.97
CA MET A 198 -1.83 -10.44 5.01
C MET A 198 -1.48 -10.93 3.60
N ALA A 199 -0.22 -10.80 3.18
CA ALA A 199 0.24 -11.35 1.91
C ALA A 199 0.09 -12.87 1.86
N LYS A 200 0.40 -13.57 2.96
CA LYS A 200 0.21 -15.04 3.09
C LYS A 200 -1.27 -15.42 2.99
N ARG A 201 -2.15 -14.79 3.78
CA ARG A 201 -3.61 -15.06 3.78
C ARG A 201 -4.30 -14.82 2.43
N ARG A 202 -3.75 -13.99 1.54
CA ARG A 202 -4.32 -13.76 0.20
C ARG A 202 -4.03 -14.88 -0.80
N LYS A 203 -2.99 -15.66 -0.56
CA LYS A 203 -2.57 -16.77 -1.42
C LYS A 203 -3.38 -18.03 -1.17
N GLU A 204 -3.78 -18.24 0.08
CA GLU A 204 -4.78 -19.23 0.50
C GLU A 204 -6.15 -18.92 -0.16
#